data_AF-S0GSL0-F1
#
_entry.id   AF-S0GSL0-F1
#
_cell.length_a   1.000
_cell.length_b   1.000
_cell.length_c   1.000
_cell.angle_alpha   90.00
_cell.angle_beta   90.00
_cell.angle_gamma   90.00
#
_symmetry.space_group_name_H-M   'P 1'
#
loop_
_entity.id
_entity.type
_entity.pdbx_description
1 polymer ?
#
loop_
_entity_poly.entity_id
_entity_poly.type
_entity_poly.pdbx_seq_one_letter_code
_entity_poly.pdbx_strand_id
1 'polypeptide(L)'
;MITTKIKEEFPEHEIRNFEQSIYISDYSHQTKEESVKRSVEIHTKKPADIESFFLQNDQLLNIGTIIFDKSSFTDVEGKSLSQCECVVFPSQAKDSSWIMFLELKYCEFKNAVKNSNKAINQVRNTYKYYKDKGVIGNRHLVYLIFSLPKQNNTPFKNFSLTQSKLTKLRSKNIIIKGINSAKVKDQYFLDV
;
A
#
# COMPACT_ATOMS: atom_id res chain seq x y z
N MET A 1 2.75 12.51 15.22
CA MET A 1 2.29 12.49 13.81
C MET A 1 3.02 11.37 13.08
N ILE A 2 2.35 10.65 12.18
CA ILE A 2 2.96 9.50 11.46
C ILE A 2 4.25 9.92 10.75
N THR A 3 4.22 11.04 10.02
CA THR A 3 5.36 11.60 9.27
C THR A 3 6.61 11.77 10.14
N THR A 4 6.46 12.32 11.35
CA THR A 4 7.58 12.52 12.29
C THR A 4 8.20 11.18 12.68
N LYS A 5 7.36 10.22 13.08
CA LYS A 5 7.81 8.89 13.51
C LYS A 5 8.46 8.09 12.37
N ILE A 6 7.96 8.24 11.14
CA ILE A 6 8.61 7.64 9.96
C ILE A 6 10.00 8.23 9.78
N LYS A 7 10.17 9.55 9.84
CA LYS A 7 11.49 10.18 9.68
C LYS A 7 12.46 9.82 10.80
N GLU A 8 11.96 9.59 12.01
CA GLU A 8 12.77 9.14 13.15
C GLU A 8 13.23 7.68 13.00
N GLU A 9 12.32 6.77 12.64
CA GLU A 9 12.62 5.32 12.58
C GLU A 9 13.17 4.86 11.23
N PHE A 10 12.87 5.61 10.15
CA PHE A 10 13.23 5.31 8.77
C PHE A 10 13.67 6.61 8.04
N PRO A 11 14.79 7.23 8.44
CA PRO A 11 15.21 8.52 7.90
C PRO A 11 15.46 8.52 6.37
N GLU A 12 15.80 7.35 5.82
CA GLU A 12 16.04 7.17 4.38
C GLU A 12 14.74 7.06 3.55
N HIS A 13 13.56 6.94 4.19
CA HIS A 13 12.29 6.84 3.46
C HIS A 13 11.87 8.21 2.94
N GLU A 14 11.88 8.38 1.62
CA GLU A 14 11.45 9.62 0.96
C GLU A 14 9.91 9.74 0.97
N ILE A 15 9.39 10.80 1.61
CA ILE A 15 7.95 11.10 1.62
C ILE A 15 7.62 12.10 0.51
N ARG A 16 6.85 11.67 -0.49
CA ARG A 16 6.30 12.53 -1.54
C ARG A 16 4.85 12.87 -1.24
N ASN A 17 4.51 14.14 -1.39
CA ASN A 17 3.20 14.67 -1.01
C ASN A 17 2.37 15.02 -2.24
N PHE A 18 1.07 14.72 -2.19
CA PHE A 18 0.12 14.99 -3.26
C PHE A 18 -1.20 15.49 -2.68
N GLU A 19 -1.84 16.45 -3.34
CA GLU A 19 -3.21 16.86 -3.00
C GLU A 19 -4.23 16.31 -4.01
N GLN A 20 -3.78 15.96 -5.21
CA GLN A 20 -4.63 15.41 -6.25
C GLN A 20 -4.88 13.92 -6.04
N SER A 21 -5.83 13.37 -6.79
CA SER A 21 -5.94 11.92 -6.98
C SER A 21 -4.66 11.38 -7.61
N ILE A 22 -4.28 10.15 -7.24
CA ILE A 22 -3.05 9.52 -7.71
C ILE A 22 -3.31 8.13 -8.31
N TYR A 23 -2.47 7.77 -9.27
CA TYR A 23 -2.36 6.44 -9.86
C TYR A 23 -1.03 5.83 -9.43
N ILE A 24 -1.07 4.62 -8.88
CA ILE A 24 0.12 3.90 -8.41
C ILE A 24 0.30 2.67 -9.30
N SER A 25 1.45 2.58 -9.94
CA SER A 25 1.78 1.53 -10.90
C SER A 25 3.09 0.87 -10.52
N ASP A 26 3.24 -0.43 -10.77
CA ASP A 26 4.54 -1.12 -10.67
C ASP A 26 4.98 -1.61 -12.05
N TYR A 27 5.99 -0.94 -12.60
CA TYR A 27 6.53 -1.25 -13.91
C TYR A 27 7.58 -2.38 -13.89
N SER A 28 7.98 -2.85 -12.71
CA SER A 28 9.13 -3.77 -12.55
C SER A 28 9.03 -5.02 -13.41
N HIS A 29 7.83 -5.57 -13.61
CA HIS A 29 7.63 -6.73 -14.48
C HIS A 29 7.59 -6.36 -15.98
N GLN A 30 6.98 -5.23 -16.33
CA GLN A 30 6.84 -4.78 -17.72
C GLN A 30 8.20 -4.45 -18.33
N THR A 31 9.03 -3.71 -17.59
CA THR A 31 10.34 -3.24 -18.08
C THR A 31 11.51 -4.15 -17.67
N LYS A 32 11.24 -5.40 -17.27
CA LYS A 32 12.28 -6.29 -16.72
C LYS A 32 13.39 -6.64 -17.72
N GLU A 33 13.04 -6.73 -19.01
CA GLU A 33 13.95 -7.02 -20.12
C GLU A 33 14.42 -5.75 -20.85
N GLU A 34 13.91 -4.56 -20.45
CA GLU A 34 14.30 -3.30 -21.05
C GLU A 34 15.65 -2.81 -20.49
N SER A 35 16.36 -1.99 -21.28
CA SER A 35 17.62 -1.38 -20.85
C SER A 35 17.42 -0.41 -19.68
N VAL A 36 16.27 0.27 -19.65
CA VAL A 36 15.87 1.16 -18.57
C VAL A 36 14.80 0.43 -17.74
N LYS A 37 15.19 0.01 -16.54
CA LYS A 37 14.28 -0.65 -15.60
C LYS A 37 13.55 0.41 -14.79
N ARG A 38 12.22 0.36 -14.83
CA ARG A 38 11.33 1.17 -14.01
C ARG A 38 10.89 0.37 -12.79
N SER A 39 10.42 1.08 -11.77
CA SER A 39 9.92 0.50 -10.52
C SER A 39 8.49 0.99 -10.27
N VAL A 40 8.10 1.04 -8.99
CA VAL A 40 6.83 1.66 -8.60
C VAL A 40 6.89 3.15 -8.90
N GLU A 41 5.83 3.68 -9.50
CA GLU A 41 5.68 5.09 -9.85
C GLU A 41 4.31 5.60 -9.42
N ILE A 42 4.26 6.89 -9.09
CA ILE A 42 3.05 7.61 -8.70
C ILE A 42 2.79 8.71 -9.70
N HIS A 43 1.60 8.72 -10.29
CA HIS A 43 1.19 9.68 -11.30
C HIS A 43 -0.06 10.44 -10.86
N THR A 44 -0.15 11.74 -11.19
CA THR A 44 -1.37 12.55 -10.99
C THR A 44 -2.31 12.52 -12.18
N LYS A 45 -1.91 11.85 -13.27
CA LYS A 45 -2.70 11.57 -14.46
C LYS A 45 -2.65 10.08 -14.76
N LYS A 46 -3.74 9.51 -15.27
CA LYS A 46 -3.78 8.07 -15.60
C LYS A 46 -2.69 7.77 -16.63
N PRO A 47 -1.73 6.87 -16.34
CA PRO A 47 -0.76 6.43 -17.34
C PRO A 47 -1.46 5.64 -18.45
N ALA A 48 -1.02 5.82 -19.69
CA ALA A 48 -1.61 5.15 -20.86
C ALA A 48 -1.00 3.76 -21.13
N ASP A 49 0.17 3.48 -20.55
CA ASP A 49 1.02 2.32 -20.84
C ASP A 49 0.92 1.19 -19.80
N ILE A 50 0.15 1.39 -18.72
CA ILE A 50 -0.04 0.39 -17.66
C ILE A 50 -1.37 0.62 -16.93
N GLU A 51 -1.99 -0.47 -16.44
CA GLU A 51 -3.10 -0.37 -15.48
C GLU A 51 -2.55 -0.10 -14.07
N SER A 52 -3.28 0.70 -13.29
CA SER A 52 -2.81 1.21 -12.00
C SER A 52 -3.84 0.98 -10.90
N PHE A 53 -3.38 1.03 -9.65
CA PHE A 53 -4.26 1.32 -8.53
C PHE A 53 -4.63 2.80 -8.54
N PHE A 54 -5.91 3.14 -8.38
CA PHE A 54 -6.38 4.52 -8.35
C PHE A 54 -6.81 4.94 -6.94
N LEU A 55 -6.16 5.94 -6.37
CA LEU A 55 -6.61 6.60 -5.14
C LEU A 55 -7.26 7.94 -5.48
N GLN A 56 -8.58 7.98 -5.38
CA GLN A 56 -9.36 9.20 -5.60
C GLN A 56 -9.28 10.12 -4.38
N ASN A 57 -8.95 11.39 -4.59
CA ASN A 57 -8.81 12.40 -3.55
C ASN A 57 -9.53 13.71 -3.93
N ASP A 58 -10.85 13.65 -4.05
CA ASP A 58 -11.67 14.84 -4.36
C ASP A 58 -11.61 15.91 -3.24
N GLN A 59 -11.15 15.52 -2.04
CA GLN A 59 -11.09 16.40 -0.88
C GLN A 59 -9.84 17.30 -0.87
N LEU A 60 -8.93 17.10 -1.83
CA LEU A 60 -7.64 17.80 -1.88
C LEU A 60 -6.84 17.67 -0.58
N LEU A 61 -7.02 16.54 0.13
CA LEU A 61 -6.29 16.28 1.36
C LEU A 61 -4.83 16.04 0.98
N ASN A 62 -3.90 16.77 1.61
CA ASN A 62 -2.49 16.48 1.41
C ASN A 62 -2.15 15.08 1.95
N ILE A 63 -1.76 14.17 1.06
CA ILE A 63 -1.41 12.79 1.34
C ILE A 63 0.08 12.57 1.10
N GLY A 64 0.74 11.96 2.09
CA GLY A 64 2.10 11.48 2.01
C GLY A 64 2.12 10.08 1.43
N THR A 65 3.11 9.83 0.59
CA THR A 65 3.37 8.55 -0.06
C THR A 65 4.84 8.17 0.14
N ILE A 66 5.10 6.88 0.30
CA ILE A 66 6.45 6.32 0.31
C ILE A 66 6.42 5.10 -0.60
N ILE A 67 7.40 5.04 -1.50
CA ILE A 67 7.64 3.88 -2.35
C ILE A 67 8.75 3.07 -1.70
N PHE A 68 8.55 1.76 -1.57
CA PHE A 68 9.55 0.87 -1.00
C PHE A 68 10.32 0.14 -2.09
N ASP A 69 11.58 -0.12 -1.79
CA ASP A 69 12.50 -0.90 -2.60
C ASP A 69 13.20 -1.97 -1.74
N LYS A 70 14.22 -2.62 -2.30
CA LYS A 70 14.96 -3.70 -1.64
C LYS A 70 15.82 -3.23 -0.45
N SER A 71 16.11 -1.94 -0.35
CA SER A 71 16.86 -1.32 0.76
C SER A 71 15.94 -0.78 1.86
N SER A 72 14.64 -0.65 1.59
CA SER A 72 13.71 0.00 2.52
C SER A 72 13.53 -0.76 3.85
N PHE A 73 13.66 -2.09 3.83
CA PHE A 73 13.64 -2.94 5.02
C PHE A 73 14.67 -4.05 4.85
N THR A 74 15.71 -4.05 5.68
CA THR A 74 16.73 -5.09 5.68
C THR A 74 16.89 -5.72 7.05
N ASP A 75 17.35 -6.97 7.10
CA ASP A 75 17.83 -7.56 8.34
C ASP A 75 19.21 -7.01 8.74
N VAL A 76 19.76 -7.55 9.83
CA VAL A 76 21.06 -7.16 10.39
C VAL A 76 22.23 -7.45 9.44
N GLU A 77 22.05 -8.34 8.46
CA GLU A 77 23.05 -8.70 7.44
C GLU A 77 22.87 -7.86 6.16
N GLY A 78 21.92 -6.92 6.14
CA GLY A 78 21.63 -6.07 4.99
C GLY A 78 20.79 -6.76 3.91
N LYS A 79 20.21 -7.93 4.19
CA LYS A 79 19.36 -8.64 3.21
C LYS A 79 17.95 -8.07 3.23
N SER A 80 17.41 -7.81 2.04
CA SER A 80 16.02 -7.34 1.87
C SER A 80 15.05 -8.29 2.57
N LEU A 81 14.23 -7.71 3.44
CA LEU A 81 13.08 -8.37 4.02
C LEU A 81 11.93 -8.42 3.00
N SER A 82 10.77 -8.92 3.42
CA SER A 82 9.56 -8.92 2.59
C SER A 82 8.69 -7.74 2.98
N GLN A 83 8.45 -6.86 2.03
CA GLN A 83 7.63 -5.66 2.18
C GLN A 83 6.63 -5.54 1.04
N CYS A 84 5.63 -4.65 1.23
CA CYS A 84 4.79 -4.18 0.15
C CYS A 84 5.46 -3.08 -0.68
N GLU A 85 4.85 -2.73 -1.80
CA GLU A 85 5.36 -1.71 -2.75
C GLU A 85 5.24 -0.26 -2.25
N CYS A 86 4.17 0.10 -1.53
CA CYS A 86 3.92 1.49 -1.18
C CYS A 86 3.11 1.64 0.12
N VAL A 87 3.28 2.78 0.80
CA VAL A 87 2.38 3.25 1.86
C VAL A 87 1.88 4.67 1.57
N VAL A 88 0.61 4.92 1.90
CA VAL A 88 -0.07 6.21 1.74
C VAL A 88 -0.76 6.60 3.05
N PHE A 89 -0.72 7.87 3.43
CA PHE A 89 -1.35 8.39 4.65
C PHE A 89 -1.61 9.91 4.54
N PRO A 90 -2.52 10.50 5.33
CA PRO A 90 -2.65 11.97 5.43
C PRO A 90 -1.36 12.60 5.95
N SER A 91 -0.83 13.64 5.30
CA SER A 91 0.45 14.25 5.70
C SER A 91 0.41 14.87 7.10
N GLN A 92 -0.77 15.34 7.52
CA GLN A 92 -1.08 15.82 8.87
C GLN A 92 -1.76 14.73 9.73
N ALA A 93 -1.33 13.47 9.59
CA ALA A 93 -1.93 12.35 10.30
C ALA A 93 -1.84 12.48 11.83
N LYS A 94 -3.01 12.34 12.45
CA LYS A 94 -3.21 12.22 13.90
C LYS A 94 -3.28 10.74 14.28
N ASP A 95 -3.34 10.46 15.58
CA ASP A 95 -3.37 9.09 16.09
C ASP A 95 -4.58 8.25 15.63
N SER A 96 -5.65 8.91 15.15
CA SER A 96 -6.85 8.27 14.60
C SER A 96 -6.92 8.32 13.07
N SER A 97 -5.89 8.85 12.41
CA SER A 97 -5.85 8.91 10.96
C SER A 97 -5.68 7.54 10.33
N TRP A 98 -6.02 7.45 9.04
CA TRP A 98 -5.81 6.23 8.28
C TRP A 98 -4.36 6.11 7.78
N ILE A 99 -3.96 4.88 7.52
CA ILE A 99 -2.72 4.53 6.80
C ILE A 99 -3.00 3.32 5.90
N MET A 100 -2.61 3.42 4.64
CA MET A 100 -2.85 2.40 3.63
C MET A 100 -1.54 1.80 3.15
N PHE A 101 -1.34 0.51 3.36
CA PHE A 101 -0.29 -0.29 2.76
C PHE A 101 -0.81 -0.92 1.48
N LEU A 102 -0.09 -0.75 0.38
CA LEU A 102 -0.49 -1.20 -0.94
C LEU A 102 0.55 -2.14 -1.52
N GLU A 103 0.09 -3.30 -1.96
CA GLU A 103 0.85 -4.23 -2.80
C GLU A 103 0.22 -4.35 -4.18
N LEU A 104 1.03 -4.24 -5.23
CA LEU A 104 0.61 -4.41 -6.63
C LEU A 104 1.09 -5.77 -7.15
N LYS A 105 0.21 -6.50 -7.85
CA LYS A 105 0.60 -7.72 -8.59
C LYS A 105 0.00 -7.73 -9.99
N TYR A 106 0.87 -7.72 -10.98
CA TYR A 106 0.51 -7.84 -12.40
C TYR A 106 0.58 -9.30 -12.81
N CYS A 107 -0.57 -9.98 -12.87
CA CYS A 107 -0.59 -11.40 -13.21
C CYS A 107 -1.85 -11.82 -13.98
N GLU A 108 -1.69 -12.93 -14.71
CA GLU A 108 -2.79 -13.67 -15.31
C GLU A 108 -3.76 -14.22 -14.24
N PHE A 109 -5.03 -14.39 -14.63
CA PHE A 109 -6.11 -14.81 -13.74
C PHE A 109 -5.79 -16.11 -12.98
N LYS A 110 -5.18 -17.09 -13.66
CA LYS A 110 -4.76 -18.38 -13.07
C LYS A 110 -3.82 -18.24 -11.86
N ASN A 111 -3.08 -17.13 -11.78
CA ASN A 111 -2.13 -16.86 -10.71
C ASN A 111 -2.68 -15.93 -9.62
N ALA A 112 -3.89 -15.39 -9.80
CA ALA A 112 -4.47 -14.36 -8.93
C ALA A 112 -4.55 -14.80 -7.47
N VAL A 113 -5.01 -16.02 -7.18
CA VAL A 113 -5.14 -16.53 -5.80
C VAL A 113 -3.78 -16.64 -5.11
N LYS A 114 -2.80 -17.26 -5.78
CA LYS A 114 -1.43 -17.41 -5.26
C LYS A 114 -0.80 -16.04 -4.97
N ASN A 115 -0.94 -15.12 -5.92
CA ASN A 115 -0.37 -13.78 -5.81
C ASN A 115 -1.09 -12.93 -4.76
N SER A 116 -2.40 -13.09 -4.59
CA SER A 116 -3.17 -12.42 -3.52
C SER A 116 -2.68 -12.86 -2.14
N ASN A 117 -2.44 -14.15 -1.93
CA ASN A 117 -1.92 -14.66 -0.66
C ASN A 117 -0.50 -14.13 -0.36
N LYS A 118 0.36 -14.10 -1.38
CA LYS A 118 1.69 -13.51 -1.24
C LYS A 118 1.61 -12.02 -0.90
N ALA A 119 0.73 -11.29 -1.60
CA ALA A 119 0.53 -9.86 -1.39
C ALA A 119 0.01 -9.54 0.02
N ILE A 120 -0.94 -10.34 0.53
CA ILE A 120 -1.43 -10.23 1.90
C ILE A 120 -0.29 -10.38 2.91
N ASN A 121 0.63 -11.31 2.69
CA ASN A 121 1.79 -11.47 3.58
C ASN A 121 2.71 -10.24 3.52
N GLN A 122 2.97 -9.70 2.32
CA GLN A 122 3.80 -8.51 2.13
C GLN A 122 3.24 -7.29 2.88
N VAL A 123 1.97 -6.93 2.68
CA VAL A 123 1.36 -5.79 3.39
C VAL A 123 1.31 -6.00 4.91
N ARG A 124 1.11 -7.24 5.37
CA ARG A 124 1.10 -7.56 6.81
C ARG A 124 2.50 -7.45 7.43
N ASN A 125 3.54 -7.85 6.71
CA ASN A 125 4.93 -7.73 7.16
C ASN A 125 5.32 -6.26 7.29
N THR A 126 5.04 -5.44 6.27
CA THR A 126 5.34 -3.99 6.33
C THR A 126 4.56 -3.30 7.45
N TYR A 127 3.27 -3.62 7.60
CA TYR A 127 2.49 -3.15 8.74
C TYR A 127 3.16 -3.51 10.08
N LYS A 128 3.66 -4.75 10.22
CA LYS A 128 4.34 -5.19 11.43
C LYS A 128 5.62 -4.39 11.69
N TYR A 129 6.43 -4.09 10.67
CA TYR A 129 7.61 -3.23 10.83
C TYR A 129 7.25 -1.86 11.39
N TYR A 130 6.21 -1.22 10.83
CA TYR A 130 5.72 0.08 11.32
C TYR A 130 5.11 -0.02 12.72
N LYS A 131 4.43 -1.14 13.02
CA LYS A 131 3.79 -1.37 14.31
C LYS A 131 4.81 -1.58 15.42
N ASP A 132 5.79 -2.43 15.19
CA ASP A 132 6.83 -2.79 16.16
C ASP A 132 7.74 -1.61 16.48
N LYS A 133 7.96 -0.70 15.51
CA LYS A 133 8.68 0.57 15.69
C LYS A 133 7.84 1.71 16.27
N GLY A 134 6.58 1.46 16.61
CA GLY A 134 5.71 2.46 17.23
C GLY A 134 5.27 3.61 16.29
N VAL A 135 5.55 3.51 14.99
CA VAL A 135 5.07 4.45 13.96
C VAL A 135 3.54 4.47 13.96
N ILE A 136 2.92 3.29 14.05
CA ILE A 136 1.45 3.13 14.06
C ILE A 136 0.94 2.72 15.46
N GLY A 137 0.19 3.62 16.09
CA GLY A 137 -0.58 3.36 17.32
C GLY A 137 -1.85 2.51 17.11
N ASN A 138 -2.51 2.08 18.20
CA ASN A 138 -3.73 1.24 18.15
C ASN A 138 -4.98 1.97 17.64
N ARG A 139 -4.96 3.31 17.62
CA ARG A 139 -6.08 4.15 17.21
C ARG A 139 -6.12 4.41 15.70
N HIS A 140 -5.03 4.15 14.97
CA HIS A 140 -5.00 4.35 13.53
C HIS A 140 -5.87 3.33 12.83
N LEU A 141 -6.52 3.75 11.76
CA LEU A 141 -7.25 2.85 10.87
C LEU A 141 -6.31 2.35 9.76
N VAL A 142 -5.96 1.08 9.82
CA VAL A 142 -4.98 0.47 8.92
C VAL A 142 -5.69 -0.24 7.77
N TYR A 143 -5.39 0.16 6.55
CA TYR A 143 -5.84 -0.49 5.32
C TYR A 143 -4.68 -1.30 4.73
N LEU A 144 -4.84 -2.61 4.67
CA LEU A 144 -3.90 -3.52 4.01
C LEU A 144 -4.50 -3.94 2.67
N ILE A 145 -4.06 -3.29 1.61
CA ILE A 145 -4.64 -3.41 0.28
C ILE A 145 -3.71 -4.19 -0.63
N PHE A 146 -4.26 -5.15 -1.36
CA PHE A 146 -3.59 -5.71 -2.53
C PHE A 146 -4.40 -5.38 -3.78
N SER A 147 -3.70 -5.05 -4.84
CA SER A 147 -4.29 -4.71 -6.13
C SER A 147 -3.78 -5.66 -7.20
N LEU A 148 -4.69 -6.06 -8.09
CA LEU A 148 -4.41 -6.82 -9.30
C LEU A 148 -4.85 -5.96 -10.49
N PRO A 149 -4.07 -4.97 -10.95
CA PRO A 149 -4.55 -3.96 -11.88
C PRO A 149 -5.07 -4.52 -13.21
N LYS A 150 -4.54 -5.66 -13.66
CA LYS A 150 -5.01 -6.36 -14.88
C LYS A 150 -6.34 -7.11 -14.72
N GLN A 151 -6.91 -7.14 -13.52
CA GLN A 151 -8.12 -7.91 -13.19
C GLN A 151 -9.27 -6.95 -12.86
N ASN A 152 -10.38 -7.03 -13.59
CA ASN A 152 -11.51 -6.10 -13.41
C ASN A 152 -12.51 -6.54 -12.34
N ASN A 153 -12.48 -7.80 -11.93
CA ASN A 153 -13.44 -8.39 -10.99
C ASN A 153 -13.11 -8.05 -9.53
N THR A 154 -13.27 -6.78 -9.16
CA THR A 154 -13.11 -6.29 -7.78
C THR A 154 -14.45 -6.27 -7.03
N PRO A 155 -14.49 -6.50 -5.70
CA PRO A 155 -13.35 -6.87 -4.85
C PRO A 155 -12.94 -8.34 -5.05
N PHE A 156 -11.63 -8.60 -4.98
CA PHE A 156 -11.07 -9.96 -5.10
C PHE A 156 -11.35 -10.75 -3.82
N LYS A 157 -12.22 -11.76 -3.88
CA LYS A 157 -12.66 -12.54 -2.69
C LYS A 157 -11.91 -13.85 -2.48
N ASN A 158 -11.17 -14.33 -3.47
CA ASN A 158 -10.56 -15.66 -3.49
C ASN A 158 -9.15 -15.64 -2.86
N PHE A 159 -9.05 -15.28 -1.58
CA PHE A 159 -7.81 -15.33 -0.81
C PHE A 159 -7.98 -16.12 0.49
N SER A 160 -6.87 -16.56 1.08
CA SER A 160 -6.82 -17.55 2.17
C SER A 160 -7.35 -17.09 3.54
N LEU A 161 -7.84 -15.86 3.67
CA LEU A 161 -8.36 -15.36 4.95
C LEU A 161 -9.85 -15.67 5.10
N THR A 162 -10.18 -16.36 6.18
CA THR A 162 -11.56 -16.65 6.55
C THR A 162 -12.27 -15.40 7.08
N GLN A 163 -13.60 -15.38 7.00
CA GLN A 163 -14.42 -14.29 7.53
C GLN A 163 -14.16 -14.02 9.02
N SER A 164 -13.98 -15.08 9.83
CA SER A 164 -13.64 -14.95 11.25
C SER A 164 -12.30 -14.21 11.48
N LYS A 165 -11.27 -14.51 10.68
CA LYS A 165 -9.98 -13.79 10.73
C LYS A 165 -10.14 -12.32 10.35
N LEU A 166 -10.95 -12.01 9.35
CA LEU A 166 -11.23 -10.63 8.94
C LEU A 166 -11.97 -9.86 10.05
N THR A 167 -12.97 -10.46 10.71
CA THR A 167 -13.67 -9.84 11.84
C THR A 167 -12.72 -9.55 13.01
N LYS A 168 -11.80 -10.47 13.33
CA LYS A 168 -10.79 -10.28 14.38
C LYS A 168 -9.78 -9.16 14.06
N LEU A 169 -9.50 -8.92 12.78
CA LEU A 169 -8.64 -7.80 12.35
C LEU A 169 -9.40 -6.47 12.41
N ARG A 170 -10.67 -6.46 12.02
CA ARG A 170 -11.53 -5.27 12.11
C ARG A 170 -11.67 -4.77 13.54
N SER A 171 -11.78 -5.66 14.53
CA SER A 171 -11.79 -5.25 15.95
C SER A 171 -10.49 -4.61 16.45
N LYS A 172 -9.44 -4.64 15.63
CA LYS A 172 -8.14 -3.99 15.87
C LYS A 172 -7.89 -2.80 14.93
N ASN A 173 -8.93 -2.28 14.27
CA ASN A 173 -8.84 -1.23 13.26
C ASN A 173 -7.95 -1.61 12.06
N ILE A 174 -7.96 -2.89 11.67
CA ILE A 174 -7.23 -3.38 10.49
C ILE A 174 -8.24 -3.92 9.47
N ILE A 175 -8.22 -3.35 8.28
CA ILE A 175 -9.05 -3.75 7.13
C ILE A 175 -8.14 -4.35 6.06
N ILE A 176 -8.41 -5.58 5.64
CA ILE A 176 -7.71 -6.20 4.50
C ILE A 176 -8.69 -6.26 3.32
N LYS A 177 -8.28 -5.76 2.15
CA LYS A 177 -9.13 -5.79 0.95
C LYS A 177 -8.33 -5.96 -0.34
N GLY A 178 -8.89 -6.73 -1.26
CA GLY A 178 -8.39 -6.84 -2.63
C GLY A 178 -9.18 -5.95 -3.57
N ILE A 179 -8.64 -4.81 -3.99
CA ILE A 179 -9.32 -3.78 -4.80
C ILE A 179 -8.31 -3.05 -5.68
N ASN A 180 -8.78 -2.42 -6.76
CA ASN A 180 -7.94 -1.61 -7.66
C ASN A 180 -8.14 -0.11 -7.50
N SER A 181 -9.04 0.30 -6.61
CA SER A 181 -9.23 1.71 -6.29
C SER A 181 -9.76 1.91 -4.89
N ALA A 182 -9.44 3.05 -4.30
CA ALA A 182 -10.02 3.53 -3.05
C ALA A 182 -10.31 5.03 -3.16
N LYS A 183 -11.16 5.56 -2.27
CA LYS A 183 -11.48 6.99 -2.22
C LYS A 183 -11.17 7.57 -0.84
N VAL A 184 -10.43 8.66 -0.80
CA VAL A 184 -10.23 9.47 0.40
C VAL A 184 -11.57 10.13 0.75
N LYS A 185 -12.09 9.85 1.94
CA LYS A 185 -13.28 10.52 2.48
C LYS A 185 -12.89 11.72 3.32
N ASP A 186 -11.90 11.54 4.20
CA ASP A 186 -11.32 12.57 5.05
C ASP A 186 -9.97 12.08 5.62
N GLN A 187 -9.44 12.78 6.63
CA GLN A 187 -8.19 12.43 7.30
C GLN A 187 -8.27 11.16 8.19
N TYR A 188 -9.44 10.54 8.33
CA TYR A 188 -9.71 9.41 9.22
C TYR A 188 -10.17 8.15 8.47
N PHE A 189 -10.80 8.30 7.29
CA PHE A 189 -11.35 7.19 6.54
C PHE A 189 -10.99 7.18 5.04
N LEU A 190 -10.75 5.97 4.55
CA LEU A 190 -10.87 5.60 3.14
C LEU A 190 -12.16 4.81 2.92
N ASP A 191 -12.76 5.04 1.76
CA ASP A 191 -13.81 4.20 1.19
C ASP A 191 -13.16 3.16 0.29
N VAL A 192 -13.26 1.91 0.71
CA VAL A 192 -12.57 0.74 0.15
C VAL A 192 -13.56 -0.36 -0.14
#